data_AF-A0A1A8F0U9-F1
#
_entry.id   AF-A0A1A8F0U9-F1
#
_cell.length_a   1.000
_cell.length_b   1.000
_cell.length_c   1.000
_cell.angle_alpha   90.00
_cell.angle_beta   90.00
_cell.angle_gamma   90.00
#
_symmetry.space_group_name_H-M   'P 1'
#
loop_
_entity.id
_entity.type
_entity.pdbx_description
1 polymer ?
#
loop_
_entity_poly.entity_id
_entity_poly.type
_entity_poly.pdbx_seq_one_letter_code
_entity_poly.pdbx_strand_id
1 'polypeptide(L)'
;HKMSKKSKSFVWMHFTKKDDKTVECKLCGRKLAYQSSTTNMAHHLKAAHPQAMPQAPGSTQTQLELVHPLSAKRKEDILKGIVHYIAQDMRPVNTVEGKGFKEVFKIVEPRYTLPARDTTFAV
;
A
#
# COMPACT_ATOMS: atom_id res chain seq x y z
N HIS A 1 30.29 6.20 25.50
CA HIS A 1 30.09 6.30 24.04
C HIS A 1 30.15 4.91 23.40
N LYS A 2 29.04 4.37 22.89
CA LYS A 2 29.07 3.12 22.12
C LYS A 2 28.00 3.16 21.03
N MET A 3 28.38 3.65 19.85
CA MET A 3 27.55 3.67 18.65
C MET A 3 27.36 2.23 18.16
N SER A 4 26.15 1.70 18.30
CA SER A 4 25.80 0.34 17.85
C SER A 4 25.77 0.27 16.32
N LYS A 5 26.40 -0.77 15.77
CA LYS A 5 26.66 -0.98 14.34
C LYS A 5 25.36 -0.95 13.52
N LYS A 6 25.22 0.03 12.62
CA LYS A 6 24.11 0.15 11.66
C LYS A 6 23.98 -1.14 10.85
N SER A 7 22.83 -1.79 10.99
CA SER A 7 22.37 -2.88 10.11
C SER A 7 22.46 -2.42 8.65
N LYS A 8 23.40 -2.98 7.87
CA LYS A 8 23.44 -2.76 6.42
C LYS A 8 22.16 -3.37 5.85
N SER A 9 21.34 -2.56 5.18
CA SER A 9 20.10 -3.05 4.57
C SER A 9 20.40 -4.22 3.62
N PHE A 10 19.52 -5.22 3.56
CA PHE A 10 19.65 -6.45 2.74
C PHE A 10 20.15 -6.17 1.31
N VAL A 11 19.67 -5.08 0.72
CA VAL A 11 20.04 -4.63 -0.62
C VAL A 11 21.56 -4.48 -0.77
N TRP A 12 22.28 -4.00 0.25
CA TRP A 12 23.75 -3.86 0.21
C TRP A 12 24.51 -5.19 0.18
N MET A 13 23.86 -6.32 0.45
CA MET A 13 24.51 -7.63 0.34
C MET A 13 24.89 -7.94 -1.12
N HIS A 14 24.06 -7.49 -2.06
CA HIS A 14 24.18 -7.77 -3.50
C HIS A 14 24.88 -6.67 -4.30
N PHE A 15 25.33 -5.60 -3.66
CA PHE A 15 25.99 -4.47 -4.34
C PHE A 15 27.34 -4.13 -3.72
N THR A 16 28.23 -3.61 -4.56
CA THR A 16 29.53 -3.06 -4.17
C THR A 16 29.58 -1.60 -4.59
N LYS A 17 29.95 -0.70 -3.67
CA LYS A 17 30.18 0.71 -4.00
C LYS A 17 31.51 0.80 -4.78
N LYS A 18 31.49 1.38 -5.98
CA LYS A 18 32.71 1.63 -6.78
C LYS A 18 33.18 3.07 -6.57
N ASP A 19 32.27 4.04 -6.70
CA ASP A 19 32.53 5.46 -6.45
C ASP A 19 31.39 6.06 -5.60
N ASP A 20 31.49 7.35 -5.27
CA ASP A 20 30.47 8.04 -4.48
C ASP A 20 29.09 8.11 -5.14
N LYS A 21 29.04 7.97 -6.47
CA LYS A 21 27.81 8.09 -7.27
C LYS A 21 27.43 6.79 -7.99
N THR A 22 28.18 5.71 -7.78
CA THR A 22 28.06 4.49 -8.60
C THR A 22 28.20 3.23 -7.76
N VAL A 23 27.24 2.34 -7.91
CA VAL A 23 27.21 1.00 -7.28
C VAL A 23 27.14 -0.06 -8.36
N GLU A 24 27.80 -1.19 -8.13
CA GLU A 24 27.86 -2.32 -9.05
C GLU A 24 27.14 -3.51 -8.45
N CYS A 25 26.24 -4.13 -9.22
CA CYS A 25 25.59 -5.36 -8.83
C CYS A 25 26.57 -6.53 -8.91
N LYS A 26 26.71 -7.30 -7.83
CA LYS A 26 27.58 -8.49 -7.79
C LYS A 26 27.03 -9.68 -8.59
N LEU A 27 25.74 -9.66 -8.93
CA LEU A 27 25.06 -10.77 -9.61
C LEU A 27 25.13 -10.66 -11.14
N CYS A 28 25.19 -9.45 -11.69
CA CYS A 28 25.25 -9.22 -13.14
C CYS A 28 26.31 -8.22 -13.61
N GLY A 29 27.07 -7.62 -12.69
CA GLY A 29 28.10 -6.61 -13.01
C GLY A 29 27.54 -5.26 -13.48
N ARG A 30 26.21 -5.06 -13.48
CA ARG A 30 25.60 -3.80 -13.92
C ARG A 30 25.92 -2.67 -12.95
N LYS A 31 26.39 -1.54 -13.49
CA LYS A 31 26.62 -0.30 -12.75
C LYS A 31 25.34 0.53 -12.70
N LEU A 32 24.97 1.01 -11.52
CA LEU A 32 23.81 1.87 -11.27
C LEU A 32 24.24 3.17 -10.61
N ALA A 33 23.53 4.25 -10.91
CA ALA A 33 23.69 5.51 -10.21
C ALA A 33 23.17 5.39 -8.77
N TYR A 34 23.96 5.90 -7.83
CA TYR A 34 23.68 5.94 -6.40
C TYR A 34 23.59 7.39 -5.92
N GLN A 35 22.41 7.77 -5.42
CA GLN A 35 22.12 9.09 -4.86
C GLN A 35 21.55 8.91 -3.45
N SER A 36 22.40 8.49 -2.51
CA SER A 36 22.11 8.32 -1.07
C SER A 36 20.89 7.44 -0.68
N SER A 37 20.24 6.80 -1.66
CA SER A 37 19.11 5.90 -1.48
C SER A 37 19.35 4.56 -2.19
N THR A 38 18.79 3.49 -1.63
CA THR A 38 18.86 2.14 -2.18
C THR A 38 17.70 1.81 -3.13
N THR A 39 16.85 2.77 -3.51
CA THR A 39 15.69 2.55 -4.40
C THR A 39 16.09 1.94 -5.74
N ASN A 40 17.12 2.49 -6.39
CA ASN A 40 17.60 1.98 -7.68
C ASN A 40 18.16 0.56 -7.58
N MET A 41 18.84 0.27 -6.47
CA MET A 41 19.40 -1.05 -6.17
C MET A 41 18.29 -2.09 -5.93
N ALA A 42 17.27 -1.73 -5.14
CA ALA A 42 16.13 -2.61 -4.87
C ALA A 42 15.29 -2.87 -6.13
N HIS A 43 15.03 -1.84 -6.94
CA HIS A 43 14.34 -1.97 -8.21
C HIS A 43 15.11 -2.87 -9.18
N HIS A 44 16.43 -2.70 -9.25
CA HIS A 44 17.29 -3.57 -10.05
C HIS A 44 17.21 -5.03 -9.60
N LEU A 45 17.29 -5.33 -8.30
CA LEU A 45 17.13 -6.70 -7.81
C LEU A 45 15.75 -7.25 -8.17
N LYS A 46 14.67 -6.48 -7.99
CA LYS A 46 13.33 -6.95 -8.33
C LYS A 46 13.17 -7.28 -9.82
N ALA A 47 13.76 -6.49 -10.70
CA ALA A 47 13.61 -6.65 -12.15
C ALA A 47 14.58 -7.68 -12.76
N ALA A 48 15.83 -7.73 -12.30
CA ALA A 48 16.88 -8.56 -12.90
C ALA A 48 17.24 -9.79 -12.06
N HIS A 49 16.96 -9.76 -10.75
CA HIS A 49 17.33 -10.81 -9.79
C HIS A 49 16.20 -11.10 -8.78
N PRO A 50 14.97 -11.42 -9.23
CA PRO A 50 13.82 -11.66 -8.34
C PRO A 50 14.08 -12.76 -7.29
N GLN A 51 14.99 -13.70 -7.56
CA GLN A 51 15.45 -14.74 -6.65
C GLN A 51 16.37 -14.24 -5.53
N ALA A 52 17.02 -13.09 -5.71
CA ALA A 52 17.97 -12.51 -4.76
C ALA A 52 17.32 -11.41 -3.90
N MET A 53 16.02 -11.16 -4.02
CA MET A 53 15.27 -10.37 -3.05
C MET A 53 14.73 -11.32 -1.98
N PRO A 54 14.80 -10.99 -0.67
CA PRO A 54 14.24 -11.87 0.33
C PRO A 54 12.74 -11.79 0.13
N GLN A 55 12.16 -12.85 -0.42
CA GLN A 55 10.74 -13.05 -0.41
C GLN A 55 10.36 -13.01 1.07
N ALA A 56 9.73 -11.93 1.53
CA ALA A 56 8.99 -12.02 2.78
C ALA A 56 8.05 -13.23 2.60
N PRO A 57 7.94 -14.14 3.58
CA PRO A 57 7.05 -15.29 3.44
C PRO A 57 5.65 -14.76 3.12
N GLY A 58 5.21 -14.92 1.86
CA GLY A 58 3.95 -14.35 1.36
C GLY A 58 3.99 -13.65 -0.01
N SER A 59 4.87 -14.02 -0.95
CA SER A 59 4.80 -13.52 -2.35
C SER A 59 4.81 -14.67 -3.35
N THR A 60 3.75 -15.49 -3.32
CA THR A 60 3.30 -16.27 -4.47
C THR A 60 2.55 -15.32 -5.40
N GLN A 61 2.99 -15.22 -6.66
CA GLN A 61 2.14 -14.68 -7.72
C GLN A 61 1.04 -15.71 -8.02
N THR A 62 0.03 -15.69 -7.17
CA THR A 62 -1.27 -16.31 -7.34
C THR A 62 -2.23 -15.30 -6.73
N GLN A 63 -3.04 -14.67 -7.57
CA GLN A 63 -4.22 -13.84 -7.23
C GLN A 63 -4.38 -13.53 -5.72
N LEU A 64 -3.65 -12.52 -5.23
CA LEU A 64 -3.81 -12.04 -3.86
C LEU A 64 -5.06 -11.16 -3.79
N GLU A 65 -6.16 -11.72 -3.26
CA GLU A 65 -7.10 -10.94 -2.46
C GLU A 65 -6.35 -10.35 -1.27
N LEU A 66 -5.67 -9.23 -1.52
CA LEU A 66 -4.97 -8.45 -0.53
C LEU A 66 -6.03 -7.70 0.27
N VAL A 67 -6.46 -8.17 1.44
CA VAL A 67 -7.32 -7.41 2.37
C VAL A 67 -6.50 -6.26 2.95
N HIS A 68 -6.20 -5.28 2.10
CA HIS A 68 -5.65 -3.99 2.52
C HIS A 68 -6.78 -3.17 3.14
N PRO A 69 -6.61 -2.63 4.35
CA PRO A 69 -7.58 -1.70 4.92
C PRO A 69 -7.75 -0.49 3.99
N LEU A 70 -8.99 -0.02 3.82
CA LEU A 70 -9.28 1.18 3.04
C LEU A 70 -8.50 2.37 3.60
N SER A 71 -7.90 3.16 2.70
CA SER A 71 -7.22 4.39 3.08
C SER A 71 -8.19 5.38 3.73
N ALA A 72 -7.70 6.22 4.64
CA ALA A 72 -8.53 7.23 5.30
C ALA A 72 -9.24 8.14 4.29
N LYS A 73 -8.51 8.59 3.25
CA LYS A 73 -9.07 9.37 2.15
C LYS A 73 -10.21 8.65 1.43
N ARG A 74 -10.05 7.36 1.11
CA ARG A 74 -11.11 6.61 0.42
C ARG A 74 -12.36 6.46 1.29
N LYS A 75 -12.18 6.25 2.61
CA LYS A 75 -13.31 6.21 3.55
C LYS A 75 -14.05 7.54 3.62
N GLU A 76 -13.33 8.66 3.58
CA GLU A 76 -13.88 10.01 3.54
C GLU A 76 -14.65 10.28 2.25
N ASP A 77 -14.07 9.92 1.09
CA ASP A 77 -14.71 10.08 -0.21
C ASP A 77 -16.02 9.29 -0.30
N ILE A 78 -16.03 8.06 0.20
CA ILE A 78 -17.24 7.23 0.27
C ILE A 78 -18.30 7.89 1.15
N LEU A 79 -17.92 8.38 2.33
CA LEU A 79 -18.85 9.04 3.24
C LEU A 79 -19.48 10.29 2.60
N LYS A 80 -18.68 11.13 1.95
CA LYS A 80 -19.15 12.30 1.20
C LYS A 80 -20.14 11.91 0.11
N GLY A 81 -19.86 10.83 -0.61
CA GLY A 81 -20.78 10.27 -1.60
C GLY A 81 -22.12 9.82 -1.02
N ILE A 82 -22.10 9.16 0.15
CA ILE A 82 -23.33 8.73 0.85
C ILE A 82 -24.15 9.95 1.30
N VAL A 83 -23.51 10.95 1.91
CA VAL A 83 -24.18 12.19 2.34
C VAL A 83 -24.80 12.91 1.15
N HIS A 84 -24.06 13.02 0.05
CA HIS A 84 -24.56 13.63 -1.19
C HIS A 84 -25.76 12.88 -1.76
N TYR A 85 -25.70 11.54 -1.83
CA TYR A 85 -26.83 10.70 -2.24
C TYR A 85 -28.08 10.94 -1.37
N ILE A 86 -27.93 10.98 -0.04
CA ILE A 86 -29.05 11.21 0.87
C ILE A 86 -29.68 12.57 0.62
N ALA A 87 -28.87 13.62 0.52
CA ALA A 87 -29.33 15.00 0.33
C ALA A 87 -29.95 15.23 -1.05
N GLN A 88 -29.31 14.74 -2.12
CA GLN A 88 -29.75 14.97 -3.48
C GLN A 88 -31.02 14.18 -3.83
N ASP A 89 -31.13 12.94 -3.33
CA ASP A 89 -32.27 12.08 -3.62
C ASP A 89 -33.37 12.17 -2.55
N MET A 90 -33.24 13.11 -1.60
CA MET A 90 -34.17 13.33 -0.48
C MET A 90 -34.49 12.02 0.27
N ARG A 91 -33.48 11.18 0.46
CA ARG A 91 -33.65 9.88 1.12
C ARG A 91 -33.70 10.06 2.62
N PRO A 92 -34.44 9.22 3.35
CA PRO A 92 -34.40 9.25 4.80
C PRO A 92 -32.99 8.83 5.27
N VAL A 93 -32.52 9.48 6.34
CA VAL A 93 -31.14 9.33 6.83
C VAL A 93 -30.80 7.92 7.32
N ASN A 94 -31.83 7.16 7.73
CA ASN A 94 -31.72 5.77 8.13
C ASN A 94 -31.52 4.80 6.95
N THR A 95 -31.47 5.30 5.70
CA THR A 95 -31.22 4.48 4.51
C THR A 95 -29.92 3.67 4.63
N VAL A 96 -28.88 4.23 5.26
CA VAL A 96 -27.59 3.56 5.48
C VAL A 96 -27.69 2.31 6.37
N GLU A 97 -28.75 2.21 7.17
CA GLU A 97 -29.01 1.07 8.05
C GLU A 97 -29.87 -0.02 7.36
N GLY A 98 -30.46 0.31 6.20
CA GLY A 98 -31.31 -0.58 5.43
C GLY A 98 -30.58 -1.82 4.91
N LYS A 99 -31.23 -2.98 5.00
CA LYS A 99 -30.64 -4.27 4.58
C LYS A 99 -30.17 -4.23 3.12
N GLY A 100 -31.01 -3.75 2.20
CA GLY A 100 -30.67 -3.67 0.78
C GLY A 100 -29.45 -2.77 0.51
N PHE A 101 -29.37 -1.61 1.18
CA PHE A 101 -28.23 -0.70 1.04
C PHE A 101 -26.92 -1.33 1.54
N LYS A 102 -26.98 -2.04 2.68
CA LYS A 102 -25.85 -2.81 3.22
C LYS A 102 -25.39 -3.92 2.27
N GLU A 103 -26.31 -4.66 1.66
CA GLU A 103 -25.96 -5.71 0.68
C GLU A 103 -25.28 -5.13 -0.56
N VAL A 104 -25.77 -4.00 -1.08
CA VAL A 104 -25.11 -3.30 -2.21
C VAL A 104 -23.69 -2.88 -1.82
N PHE A 105 -23.49 -2.30 -0.64
CA PHE A 105 -22.16 -1.88 -0.18
C PHE A 105 -21.20 -3.04 0.06
N LYS A 106 -21.69 -4.20 0.53
CA LYS A 106 -20.88 -5.42 0.63
C LYS A 106 -20.36 -5.89 -0.73
N ILE A 107 -21.08 -5.63 -1.82
CA ILE A 107 -20.66 -5.98 -3.18
C ILE A 107 -19.71 -4.92 -3.74
N VAL A 108 -20.07 -3.64 -3.62
CA VAL A 108 -19.35 -2.52 -4.25
C VAL A 108 -18.05 -2.19 -3.52
N GLU A 109 -18.08 -2.18 -2.20
CA GLU A 109 -16.91 -1.88 -1.37
C GLU A 109 -16.94 -2.73 -0.09
N PRO A 110 -16.64 -4.05 -0.20
CA PRO A 110 -16.77 -5.01 0.91
C PRO A 110 -15.96 -4.63 2.16
N ARG A 111 -14.95 -3.77 1.99
CA ARG A 111 -14.01 -3.36 3.03
C ARG A 111 -14.48 -2.14 3.81
N TYR A 112 -15.52 -1.44 3.35
CA TYR A 112 -16.01 -0.23 3.99
C TYR A 112 -17.06 -0.57 5.04
N THR A 113 -16.80 -0.17 6.28
CA THR A 113 -17.82 -0.25 7.34
C THR A 113 -18.73 0.96 7.21
N LEU A 114 -19.99 0.71 6.87
CA LEU A 114 -21.01 1.76 6.80
C LEU A 114 -21.15 2.46 8.17
N PRO A 115 -21.23 3.81 8.18
CA PRO A 115 -21.48 4.56 9.40
C PRO A 115 -22.88 4.26 9.95
N ALA A 116 -23.02 4.35 11.28
CA ALA A 116 -24.33 4.44 11.91
C ALA A 116 -24.99 5.80 11.60
N ARG A 117 -26.31 5.92 11.77
CA ARG A 117 -27.06 7.15 11.48
C ARG A 117 -26.43 8.40 12.12
N ASP A 118 -25.92 8.27 13.35
CA ASP A 118 -25.40 9.40 14.14
C ASP A 118 -24.03 9.88 13.63
N THR A 119 -23.26 9.00 12.99
CA THR A 119 -21.94 9.33 12.43
C THR A 119 -22.04 9.99 11.05
N THR A 120 -23.15 9.80 10.33
CA THR A 120 -23.36 10.36 8.98
C THR A 120 -23.48 11.89 9.00
N PHE A 121 -23.87 12.47 10.14
CA PHE A 121 -24.00 13.92 10.35
C PHE A 121 -22.81 14.56 11.10
N ALA A 122 -21.79 13.77 11.47
CA ALA A 122 -20.68 14.22 12.31
C ALA A 122 -19.42 14.64 11.51
N VAL A 123 -19.56 14.92 10.22
CA VAL A 123 -18.46 15.32 9.31
C VAL A 123 -18.66 16.70 8.75
#